data_AF-A0AA48M7J4-F1
#
_entry.id   AF-A0AA48M7J4-F1
#
_cell.length_a   1.000
_cell.length_b   1.000
_cell.length_c   1.000
_cell.angle_alpha   90.00
_cell.angle_beta   90.00
_cell.angle_gamma   90.00
#
_symmetry.space_group_name_H-M   'P 1'
#
loop_
_entity.id
_entity.type
_entity.pdbx_description
1 polymer ?
#
loop_
_entity_poly.entity_id
_entity_poly.type
_entity_poly.pdbx_seq_one_letter_code
_entity_poly.pdbx_strand_id
1 'polypeptide(L)' 'MRFIDEVYNLYKGHFNGSEEDIVAIVVGILAEQSREDLLRLVSDMEEEELFQMLATYMIEVMKRKVAMEDELSPSPQVH' A
#
# COMPACT_ATOMS: atom_id res chain seq x y z
N MET A 1 1.46 -1.44 -14.63
CA MET A 1 1.53 0.03 -14.68
C MET A 1 2.91 0.46 -15.17
N ARG A 2 2.99 1.33 -16.19
CA ARG A 2 4.27 1.87 -16.68
C ARG A 2 5.13 2.50 -15.58
N PHE A 3 4.52 3.16 -14.60
CA PHE A 3 5.24 3.77 -13.47
C PHE A 3 6.01 2.76 -12.62
N ILE A 4 5.42 1.59 -12.32
CA ILE A 4 6.09 0.55 -11.52
C ILE A 4 7.25 -0.07 -12.31
N ASP A 5 7.09 -0.24 -13.62
CA ASP A 5 8.17 -0.71 -14.49
C ASP A 5 9.33 0.29 -14.52
N GLU A 6 9.05 1.60 -14.54
CA GLU A 6 10.04 2.67 -14.47
C GLU A 6 10.78 2.69 -13.12
N VAL A 7 10.05 2.63 -12.00
CA VAL A 7 10.62 2.55 -10.65
C VAL A 7 11.48 1.29 -10.52
N TYR A 8 10.98 0.14 -10.95
CA TYR A 8 11.75 -1.10 -10.94
C TYR A 8 13.03 -0.98 -11.78
N ASN A 9 12.97 -0.37 -12.97
CA ASN A 9 14.15 -0.18 -13.80
C ASN A 9 15.19 0.78 -13.21
N LEU A 10 14.75 1.81 -12.48
CA LEU A 10 15.63 2.76 -11.78
C LEU A 10 16.35 2.11 -10.59
N TYR A 11 15.65 1.25 -9.84
CA TYR A 11 16.13 0.71 -8.58
C TYR A 11 16.55 -0.77 -8.62
N LYS A 12 16.42 -1.49 -9.75
CA LYS A 12 16.82 -2.90 -9.88
C LYS A 12 18.28 -3.21 -9.51
N GLY A 13 19.17 -2.22 -9.60
CA GLY A 13 20.58 -2.35 -9.17
C GLY A 13 20.83 -1.93 -7.71
N HIS A 14 19.82 -1.39 -7.05
CA HIS A 14 19.84 -0.84 -5.69
C HIS A 14 18.95 -1.62 -4.70
N PHE A 15 18.15 -2.57 -5.17
CA PHE A 15 17.47 -3.51 -4.28
C PHE A 15 18.48 -4.52 -3.74
N ASN A 16 18.77 -4.42 -2.45
CA ASN A 16 19.66 -5.35 -1.75
C ASN A 16 19.00 -6.75 -1.56
N GLY A 17 17.74 -6.89 -2.01
CA GLY A 17 16.95 -8.11 -1.97
C GLY A 17 16.03 -8.23 -0.75
N SER A 18 16.00 -7.25 0.16
CA SER A 18 15.06 -7.26 1.29
C SER A 18 13.73 -6.60 0.92
N GLU A 19 12.63 -7.16 1.43
CA GLU A 19 11.29 -6.60 1.27
C GLU A 19 11.18 -5.20 1.90
N GLU A 20 11.90 -4.98 3.02
CA GLU A 20 11.96 -3.70 3.72
C GLU A 20 12.58 -2.59 2.86
N ASP A 21 13.62 -2.89 2.07
CA ASP A 21 14.24 -1.91 1.17
C ASP A 21 13.28 -1.49 0.05
N ILE A 22 12.51 -2.44 -0.48
CA ILE A 22 11.50 -2.16 -1.53
C ILE A 22 10.42 -1.24 -0.97
N VAL A 23 9.92 -1.53 0.24
CA VAL A 23 8.92 -0.70 0.92
C VAL A 23 9.46 0.70 1.17
N ALA A 24 10.67 0.83 1.69
CA ALA A 24 11.28 2.13 1.97
C ALA A 24 11.44 2.99 0.70
N ILE A 25 11.87 2.39 -0.41
CA ILE A 25 12.02 3.09 -1.70
C ILE A 25 10.65 3.54 -2.22
N VAL A 26 9.65 2.65 -2.26
CA VAL A 26 8.32 2.99 -2.77
C VAL A 26 7.68 4.10 -1.92
N VAL A 27 7.76 3.99 -0.59
CA VAL A 27 7.23 5.02 0.33
C VAL A 27 7.96 6.35 0.13
N GLY A 28 9.29 6.34 0.00
CA GLY A 28 10.08 7.54 -0.26
C GLY A 28 9.64 8.26 -1.53
N ILE A 29 9.50 7.52 -2.63
CA ILE A 29 9.05 8.08 -3.92
C ILE A 29 7.66 8.70 -3.81
N LEU A 30 6.71 8.00 -3.16
CA LEU A 30 5.33 8.47 -3.01
C LEU A 30 5.21 9.67 -2.04
N ALA A 31 6.06 9.74 -1.02
CA ALA A 31 6.06 10.83 -0.04
C ALA A 31 6.49 12.18 -0.63
N GLU A 32 7.28 12.16 -1.71
CA GLU A 32 7.69 13.36 -2.44
C GLU A 32 6.63 13.87 -3.43
N GLN A 33 5.57 13.09 -3.69
CA GLN A 33 4.53 13.46 -4.65
C GLN A 33 3.50 14.40 -4.04
N SER A 34 3.01 15.35 -4.85
CA SER A 34 1.83 16.11 -4.48
C SER A 34 0.57 15.23 -4.59
N ARG A 35 -0.54 15.65 -3.95
CA ARG A 35 -1.84 14.99 -4.12
C ARG A 35 -2.26 14.91 -5.59
N GLU A 36 -1.92 15.94 -6.38
CA GLU A 36 -2.28 16.00 -7.79
C GLU A 36 -1.50 14.96 -8.60
N ASP A 37 -0.22 14.76 -8.30
CA ASP A 37 0.63 13.76 -8.96
C ASP A 37 0.19 12.33 -8.58
N LEU A 38 -0.17 12.10 -7.32
CA LEU A 38 -0.74 10.81 -6.90
C LEU A 38 -2.04 10.49 -7.64
N LEU A 39 -2.91 11.49 -7.86
CA LEU A 39 -4.14 11.29 -8.63
C LEU A 39 -3.87 10.99 -10.11
N ARG A 40 -2.82 11.58 -10.70
CA ARG A 40 -2.39 11.25 -12.06
C ARG A 40 -1.89 9.81 -12.16
N LEU A 41 -1.10 9.35 -11.18
CA LEU A 41 -0.65 7.95 -11.12
C LEU A 41 -1.83 6.98 -11.05
N VAL A 42 -2.85 7.31 -10.26
CA VAL A 42 -4.08 6.51 -10.16
C VAL A 42 -4.90 6.56 -11.45
N SER A 43 -4.97 7.70 -12.14
CA SER A 43 -5.70 7.81 -13.41
C SER A 43 -5.05 7.03 -14.56
N ASP A 44 -3.76 6.74 -14.44
CA ASP A 44 -3.00 5.96 -15.43
C ASP A 44 -3.04 4.45 -15.17
N MET A 45 -3.69 4.00 -14.09
CA MET A 45 -3.93 2.58 -13.79
C MET A 45 -4.95 1.98 -14.75
N GLU A 46 -4.74 0.73 -15.14
CA GLU A 46 -5.78 -0.05 -15.80
C GLU A 46 -6.88 -0.46 -14.81
N GLU A 47 -8.06 -0.83 -15.32
CA GLU A 47 -9.24 -1.11 -14.49
C GLU A 47 -8.97 -2.18 -13.42
N GLU A 48 -8.23 -3.23 -13.77
CA GLU A 48 -7.84 -4.28 -12.83
C GLU A 48 -6.91 -3.78 -11.73
N GLU A 49 -5.94 -2.93 -12.07
CA GLU A 49 -4.97 -2.37 -11.13
C GLU A 49 -5.66 -1.41 -10.14
N LEU A 50 -6.57 -0.57 -10.65
CA LEU A 50 -7.40 0.31 -9.84
C LEU A 50 -8.29 -0.50 -8.89
N PHE A 51 -8.94 -1.55 -9.39
CA PHE A 51 -9.76 -2.44 -8.58
C PHE A 51 -8.95 -3.09 -7.46
N GLN A 52 -7.78 -3.67 -7.78
CA GLN A 52 -6.91 -4.32 -6.81
C GLN A 52 -6.39 -3.33 -5.75
N MET A 53 -6.00 -2.12 -6.15
CA MET A 53 -5.56 -1.07 -5.24
C MET A 53 -6.67 -0.71 -4.24
N LEU A 54 -7.88 -0.44 -4.73
CA LEU A 54 -9.03 -0.10 -3.87
C LEU A 54 -9.43 -1.26 -2.97
N ALA A 55 -9.50 -2.48 -3.50
CA ALA A 55 -9.83 -3.68 -2.74
C ALA A 55 -8.83 -3.89 -1.59
N THR A 56 -7.53 -3.77 -1.86
CA THR A 56 -6.47 -3.93 -0.86
C THR A 56 -6.60 -2.90 0.25
N TYR A 57 -6.76 -1.62 -0.11
CA TYR A 57 -6.94 -0.55 0.88
C TYR A 57 -8.18 -0.80 1.76
N MET A 58 -9.32 -1.13 1.14
CA MET A 58 -10.57 -1.37 1.87
C MET A 58 -10.45 -2.59 2.79
N ILE A 59 -9.84 -3.68 2.34
CA ILE A 59 -9.61 -4.88 3.16
C ILE A 59 -8.74 -4.56 4.38
N GLU A 60 -7.63 -3.83 4.21
CA GLU A 60 -6.75 -3.46 5.33
C GLU A 60 -7.44 -2.52 6.33
N VAL A 61 -8.26 -1.58 5.84
CA VAL A 61 -9.09 -0.74 6.72
C VAL A 61 -10.11 -1.58 7.47
N MET A 62 -10.76 -2.54 6.82
CA MET A 62 -11.74 -3.43 7.44
C MET A 62 -11.12 -4.31 8.52
N LYS A 63 -9.95 -4.92 8.25
CA LYS A 63 -9.21 -5.71 9.24
C LYS A 63 -8.90 -4.89 10.50
N ARG A 64 -8.42 -3.65 10.33
CA ARG A 64 -8.17 -2.74 11.45
C ARG A 64 -9.43 -2.45 12.25
N LYS A 65 -10.56 -2.19 11.59
CA LYS A 65 -11.84 -1.95 12.28
C LYS A 65 -12.28 -3.15 13.12
N VAL A 66 -12.21 -4.35 12.56
CA VAL A 66 -12.57 -5.59 13.27
C VAL A 66 -11.65 -5.80 14.49
N ALA A 67 -10.34 -5.65 14.31
CA ALA A 67 -9.39 -5.79 15.42
C ALA A 67 -9.65 -4.77 16.55
N MET A 68 -9.99 -3.53 16.22
CA MET A 68 -10.35 -2.52 17.21
C MET A 68 -11.65 -2.88 17.96
N GLU A 69 -12.65 -3.46 17.29
CA GLU A 69 -13.88 -3.94 17.94
C GLU A 69 -13.61 -5.10 18.90
N ASP A 70 -12.72 -6.02 18.54
CA ASP A 70 -12.28 -7.14 19.38
C ASP A 70 -11.52 -6.64 20.63
N GLU A 71 -10.67 -5.62 20.49
CA GLU A 71 -9.97 -5.00 21.62
C GLU A 71 -10.90 -4.24 22.58
N LEU A 72 -11.96 -3.61 22.05
CA LEU A 72 -12.97 -2.89 22.83
C LEU A 72 -14.00 -3.82 23.50
N SER A 73 -14.01 -5.10 23.11
CA SER A 73 -14.89 -6.14 23.66
C SER A 73 -14.06 -7.20 24.39
N PRO A 74 -13.44 -6.90 25.55
CA PRO A 74 -12.76 -7.93 26.31
C PRO A 74 -13.81 -8.96 26.75
N SER A 75 -13.78 -10.13 26.12
CA SER A 75 -14.56 -11.28 26.60
C SER A 75 -14.22 -11.46 28.08
N PRO A 76 -15.22 -11.58 29.00
CA PRO A 76 -14.91 -11.82 30.40
C PRO A 76 -14.14 -13.14 30.46
N GLN A 77 -12.88 -13.09 30.85
CA GLN A 77 -12.11 -14.30 31.12
C GLN A 77 -12.82 -15.04 32.24
N VAL A 78 -13.50 -16.12 31.88
CA VAL A 78 -14.15 -17.03 32.82
C VAL A 78 -13.01 -17.85 33.43
N HIS A 79 -12.64 -17.51 34.67
CA HIS A 79 -11.73 -18.27 35.51
C HIS A 79 -12.37 -19.55 36.03
#